data_AF-A0A9J6H2V1-F1
#
_entry.id   AF-A0A9J6H2V1-F1
#
_cell.length_a   1.000
_cell.length_b   1.000
_cell.length_c   1.000
_cell.angle_alpha   90.00
_cell.angle_beta   90.00
_cell.angle_gamma   90.00
#
_symmetry.space_group_name_H-M   'P 1'
#
loop_
_entity.id
_entity.type
_entity.pdbx_description
1 polymer ?
#
loop_
_entity_poly.entity_id
_entity_poly.type
_entity_poly.pdbx_seq_one_letter_code
_entity_poly.pdbx_strand_id
1 'polypeptide(L)'
;MQCRDEGVVSPTEGSSSEPRRKKPARRQLTAEKGGKSSTMTGKTKHPEPSLRAVWGDHATFDKTLPSQNPPLLLETFPELANMSPFELFSKIISPEYLGLLADLTARCAVQKGEEVEVTGADIGQFFGLLLFSGYHSVPSEDSYWSTAEDLCVPLVATVMTRNRFRQLKRFFHAVDNTQLKAGEKMGKIQPFYSEISKYFRQFRVFHKSLSIDESMVPYYGHHSCKMFIRGKPIRFI
;
A
#
# COMPACT_ATOMS: atom_id res chain seq x y z
N MET A 1 -13.81 -52.88 -4.85
CA MET A 1 -14.83 -53.36 -3.89
C MET A 1 -16.04 -52.44 -4.00
N GLN A 2 -17.19 -53.00 -4.34
CA GLN A 2 -18.49 -52.34 -4.55
C GLN A 2 -19.37 -52.43 -3.29
N CYS A 3 -20.45 -51.63 -3.29
CA CYS A 3 -21.64 -51.60 -2.42
C CYS A 3 -21.53 -50.69 -1.17
N ARG A 4 -22.49 -49.82 -0.83
CA ARG A 4 -23.90 -49.64 -1.24
C ARG A 4 -24.41 -48.24 -0.84
N ASP A 5 -25.37 -47.75 -1.62
CA ASP A 5 -26.32 -46.66 -1.32
C ASP A 5 -27.32 -47.05 -0.21
N GLU A 6 -27.70 -46.07 0.62
CA GLU A 6 -28.98 -46.01 1.34
C GLU A 6 -29.49 -44.56 1.23
N GLY A 7 -30.59 -44.34 0.50
CA GLY A 7 -31.41 -43.12 0.60
C GLY A 7 -32.31 -43.22 1.86
N VAL A 8 -33.14 -42.26 2.28
CA VAL A 8 -33.81 -41.07 1.73
C VAL A 8 -34.34 -40.31 2.97
N VAL A 9 -34.48 -38.97 2.93
CA VAL A 9 -35.72 -38.20 3.27
C VAL A 9 -35.44 -36.71 3.07
N SER A 10 -36.17 -36.11 2.13
CA SER A 10 -36.29 -34.67 1.92
C SER A 10 -37.42 -34.09 2.79
N PRO A 11 -37.27 -32.87 3.35
CA PRO A 11 -38.43 -32.07 3.73
C PRO A 11 -38.74 -31.01 2.66
N THR A 12 -40.05 -30.87 2.47
CA THR A 12 -40.86 -29.99 1.62
C THR A 12 -40.50 -28.50 1.60
N GLU A 13 -40.88 -27.90 0.46
CA GLU A 13 -40.87 -26.47 0.14
C GLU A 13 -41.49 -25.57 1.23
N GLY A 14 -40.79 -24.47 1.52
CA GLY A 14 -41.35 -23.30 2.18
C GLY A 14 -40.97 -22.06 1.39
N SER A 15 -41.93 -21.50 0.64
CA SER A 15 -41.74 -20.23 -0.06
C SER A 15 -41.63 -19.09 0.97
N SER A 16 -40.49 -18.41 1.03
CA SER A 16 -40.38 -17.10 1.65
C SER A 16 -39.74 -16.15 0.65
N SER A 17 -40.59 -15.32 0.05
CA SER A 17 -40.23 -14.24 -0.86
C SER A 17 -39.51 -13.13 -0.09
N GLU A 18 -38.20 -13.00 -0.29
CA GLU A 18 -37.47 -11.81 0.19
C GLU A 18 -37.87 -10.57 -0.64
N PRO A 19 -38.18 -9.42 -0.01
CA PRO A 19 -38.59 -8.22 -0.73
C PRO A 19 -37.42 -7.63 -1.54
N ARG A 20 -37.63 -7.47 -2.85
CA ARG A 20 -36.77 -6.64 -3.72
C ARG A 20 -36.62 -5.24 -3.14
N ARG A 21 -35.44 -4.90 -2.62
CA ARG A 21 -35.09 -3.52 -2.26
C ARG A 21 -35.14 -2.63 -3.50
N LYS A 22 -36.10 -1.69 -3.52
CA LYS A 22 -36.26 -0.67 -4.55
C LYS A 22 -35.00 0.21 -4.62
N LYS A 23 -34.44 0.37 -5.82
CA LYS A 23 -33.39 1.37 -6.11
C LYS A 23 -33.99 2.77 -5.95
N PRO A 24 -33.34 3.73 -5.27
CA PRO A 24 -33.82 5.11 -5.25
C PRO A 24 -33.72 5.73 -6.64
N ALA A 25 -34.75 6.48 -7.01
CA ALA A 25 -34.90 7.13 -8.30
C ALA A 25 -33.83 8.21 -8.55
N ARG A 26 -33.30 8.23 -9.77
CA ARG A 26 -32.39 9.26 -10.28
C ARG A 26 -33.15 10.59 -10.37
N ARG A 27 -32.84 11.55 -9.49
CA ARG A 27 -33.34 12.92 -9.60
C ARG A 27 -32.71 13.56 -10.84
N GLN A 28 -33.53 13.83 -11.87
CA GLN A 28 -33.18 14.73 -12.96
C GLN A 28 -33.27 16.17 -12.41
N LEU A 29 -32.15 16.90 -12.44
CA LEU A 29 -32.16 18.35 -12.26
C LEU A 29 -32.32 18.97 -13.65
N THR A 30 -33.49 19.52 -13.90
CA THR A 30 -33.79 20.38 -15.04
C THR A 30 -33.13 21.75 -14.84
N ALA A 31 -32.47 22.25 -15.87
CA ALA A 31 -31.91 23.59 -15.90
C ALA A 31 -33.02 24.64 -16.03
N GLU A 32 -33.18 25.51 -15.04
CA GLU A 32 -33.95 26.74 -15.17
C GLU A 32 -33.01 27.92 -15.40
N LYS A 33 -33.27 28.65 -16.50
CA LYS A 33 -32.67 29.95 -16.82
C LYS A 33 -33.34 31.01 -15.96
N GLY A 34 -32.58 31.66 -15.09
CA GLY A 34 -33.00 32.86 -14.36
C GLY A 34 -31.89 33.92 -14.43
N GLY A 35 -32.04 34.89 -15.33
CA GLY A 35 -31.19 36.07 -15.36
C GLY A 35 -31.59 37.05 -14.26
N LYS A 36 -30.60 37.69 -13.63
CA LYS A 36 -30.73 39.01 -13.01
C LYS A 36 -29.37 39.71 -13.04
N SER A 37 -29.39 40.90 -13.62
CA SER A 37 -28.30 41.87 -13.67
C SER A 37 -28.17 42.58 -12.31
N SER A 38 -26.94 42.74 -11.83
CA SER A 38 -26.59 43.84 -10.92
C SER A 38 -25.11 44.20 -11.05
N THR A 39 -24.89 45.47 -11.39
CA THR A 39 -23.60 46.14 -11.54
C THR A 39 -23.05 46.51 -10.17
N MET A 40 -21.79 46.16 -9.86
CA MET A 40 -20.98 46.86 -8.86
C MET A 40 -19.51 46.87 -9.29
N THR A 41 -19.00 48.08 -9.46
CA THR A 41 -17.61 48.46 -9.74
C THR A 41 -16.69 48.13 -8.57
N GLY A 42 -15.54 47.48 -8.85
CA GLY A 42 -14.53 47.18 -7.83
C GLY A 42 -13.17 46.80 -8.42
N LYS A 43 -12.28 47.81 -8.52
CA LYS A 43 -10.80 47.79 -8.62
C LYS A 43 -10.12 46.47 -9.03
N THR A 44 -9.56 46.48 -10.24
CA THR A 44 -8.65 45.48 -10.80
C THR A 44 -7.38 45.35 -9.95
N LYS A 45 -7.24 44.24 -9.21
CA LYS A 45 -5.94 43.71 -8.81
C LYS A 45 -5.56 42.66 -9.85
N HIS A 46 -4.47 42.90 -10.59
CA HIS A 46 -3.89 41.87 -11.45
C HIS A 46 -3.42 40.71 -10.54
N PRO A 47 -3.93 39.48 -10.72
CA PRO A 47 -3.29 38.34 -10.11
C PRO A 47 -1.98 38.08 -10.86
N GLU A 48 -0.89 37.85 -10.12
CA GLU A 48 0.30 37.25 -10.70
C GLU A 48 -0.11 35.99 -11.48
N PRO A 49 0.52 35.71 -12.64
CA PRO A 49 0.22 34.51 -13.39
C PRO A 49 0.62 33.32 -12.52
N SER A 50 -0.39 32.66 -11.93
CA SER A 50 -0.19 31.33 -11.41
C SER A 50 0.33 30.49 -12.57
N LEU A 51 1.52 29.92 -12.42
CA LEU A 51 2.04 28.86 -13.29
C LEU A 51 1.14 27.62 -13.12
N ARG A 52 -0.12 27.70 -13.58
CA ARG A 52 -0.95 26.53 -13.76
C ARG A 52 -0.43 25.86 -15.01
N ALA A 53 0.14 24.67 -14.84
CA ALA A 53 0.46 23.80 -15.95
C ALA A 53 -0.79 23.66 -16.83
N VAL A 54 -0.69 24.10 -18.09
CA VAL A 54 -1.74 23.94 -19.08
C VAL A 54 -1.54 22.56 -19.69
N TRP A 55 -2.47 21.65 -19.40
CA TRP A 55 -2.48 20.31 -20.00
C TRP A 55 -3.05 20.44 -21.42
N GLY A 56 -2.26 20.07 -22.43
CA GLY A 56 -2.71 19.99 -23.82
C GLY A 56 -2.97 18.54 -24.21
N ASP A 57 -4.06 18.30 -24.93
CA ASP A 57 -4.28 17.03 -25.62
C ASP A 57 -3.30 16.93 -26.80
N HIS A 58 -2.20 16.22 -26.62
CA HIS A 58 -1.27 15.95 -27.72
C HIS A 58 -1.80 14.79 -28.57
N ALA A 59 -2.34 15.11 -29.75
CA ALA A 59 -2.78 14.14 -30.76
C ALA A 59 -1.62 13.29 -31.33
N THR A 60 -0.38 13.76 -31.14
CA THR A 60 0.86 13.09 -31.57
C THR A 60 1.78 12.93 -30.37
N PHE A 61 1.88 11.70 -29.86
CA PHE A 61 2.90 11.32 -28.90
C PHE A 61 4.21 11.09 -29.66
N ASP A 62 5.11 12.06 -29.61
CA ASP A 62 6.46 11.86 -30.11
C ASP A 62 7.18 10.89 -29.15
N LYS A 63 7.48 9.68 -29.63
CA LYS A 63 8.17 8.66 -28.84
C LYS A 63 9.62 9.05 -28.54
N THR A 64 10.16 10.02 -29.26
CA THR A 64 11.52 10.47 -29.09
C THR A 64 11.55 11.59 -28.05
N LEU A 65 11.93 11.23 -26.82
CA LEU A 65 12.30 12.25 -25.84
C LEU A 65 13.55 12.98 -26.36
N PRO A 66 13.61 14.32 -26.24
CA PRO A 66 14.84 15.05 -26.56
C PRO A 66 15.99 14.42 -25.78
N SER A 67 17.15 14.24 -26.42
CA SER A 67 18.36 13.76 -25.75
C SER A 67 18.69 14.70 -24.59
N GLN A 68 18.37 14.27 -23.38
CA GLN A 68 18.71 14.96 -22.15
C GLN A 68 19.63 14.03 -21.36
N ASN A 69 20.78 14.55 -20.95
CA ASN A 69 21.70 13.88 -20.04
C ASN A 69 21.51 14.51 -18.66
N PRO A 70 20.49 14.10 -17.88
CA PRO A 70 20.44 14.52 -16.48
C PRO A 70 21.71 14.06 -15.76
N PRO A 71 22.18 14.84 -14.76
CA PRO A 71 23.25 14.37 -13.91
C PRO A 71 22.82 13.05 -13.27
N LEU A 72 23.71 12.05 -13.32
CA LEU A 72 23.43 10.76 -12.71
C LEU A 72 23.26 10.95 -11.19
N LEU A 73 22.45 10.10 -10.56
CA LEU A 73 22.29 10.13 -9.10
C LEU A 73 23.66 10.12 -8.39
N LEU A 74 24.60 9.35 -8.93
CA LEU A 74 25.95 9.20 -8.40
C LEU A 74 26.85 10.43 -8.60
N GLU A 75 26.59 11.26 -9.61
CA GLU A 75 27.30 12.54 -9.78
C GLU A 75 26.86 13.55 -8.73
N THR A 76 25.59 13.50 -8.34
CA THR A 76 25.02 14.39 -7.32
C THR A 76 25.31 13.89 -5.90
N PHE A 77 25.36 12.57 -5.73
CA PHE A 77 25.56 11.89 -4.45
C PHE A 77 26.65 10.81 -4.57
N PRO A 78 27.93 11.20 -4.76
CA PRO A 78 29.03 10.26 -4.94
C PRO A 78 29.27 9.36 -3.73
N GLU A 79 28.84 9.78 -2.54
CA GLU A 79 28.91 9.00 -1.31
C GLU A 79 28.10 7.69 -1.40
N LEU A 80 27.07 7.62 -2.26
CA LEU A 80 26.26 6.42 -2.44
C LEU A 80 27.03 5.31 -3.17
N ALA A 81 28.07 5.65 -3.95
CA ALA A 81 28.82 4.70 -4.77
C ALA A 81 29.53 3.62 -3.93
N ASN A 82 29.96 4.03 -2.73
CA ASN A 82 30.77 3.20 -1.84
C ASN A 82 29.94 2.49 -0.77
N MET A 83 28.61 2.66 -0.79
CA MET A 83 27.71 2.01 0.16
C MET A 83 27.31 0.63 -0.35
N SER A 84 27.34 -0.35 0.54
CA SER A 84 26.72 -1.64 0.32
C SER A 84 25.20 -1.53 0.17
N PRO A 85 24.52 -2.52 -0.45
CA PRO A 85 23.06 -2.56 -0.52
C PRO A 85 22.38 -2.43 0.85
N PHE A 86 22.99 -3.00 1.89
CA PHE A 86 22.49 -2.91 3.26
C PHE A 86 22.60 -1.49 3.81
N GLU A 87 23.73 -0.80 3.60
CA GLU A 87 23.89 0.59 4.03
C GLU A 87 22.91 1.52 3.31
N LEU A 88 22.69 1.32 2.01
CA LEU A 88 21.66 2.05 1.26
C LEU A 88 20.26 1.80 1.81
N PHE A 89 19.95 0.55 2.19
CA PHE A 89 18.69 0.21 2.84
C PHE A 89 18.54 0.88 4.22
N SER A 90 19.59 0.84 5.04
CA SER A 90 19.62 1.46 6.37
C SER A 90 19.49 2.99 6.32
N LYS A 91 19.78 3.60 5.18
CA LYS A 91 19.49 5.01 4.96
C LYS A 91 17.99 5.28 4.80
N ILE A 92 17.22 4.36 4.16
CA ILE A 92 15.75 4.43 4.05
C ILE A 92 15.08 4.10 5.38
N ILE A 93 15.49 2.98 5.99
CA ILE A 93 14.91 2.42 7.22
C ILE A 93 16.05 2.33 8.25
N SER A 94 16.22 3.41 9.01
CA SER A 94 17.33 3.52 9.95
C SER A 94 17.16 2.62 11.18
N PRO A 95 18.25 2.29 11.90
CA PRO A 95 18.18 1.54 13.15
C PRO A 95 17.25 2.18 14.18
N GLU A 96 17.24 3.51 14.27
CA GLU A 96 16.35 4.25 15.16
C GLU A 96 14.89 4.07 14.74
N TYR A 97 14.62 4.07 13.43
CA TYR A 97 13.27 3.85 12.92
C TYR A 97 12.80 2.41 13.13
N LEU A 98 13.69 1.42 12.99
CA LEU A 98 13.40 0.03 13.36
C LEU A 98 13.06 -0.09 14.86
N GLY A 99 13.78 0.63 15.72
CA GLY A 99 13.48 0.72 17.15
C GLY A 99 12.08 1.30 17.41
N LEU A 100 11.72 2.39 16.74
CA LEU A 100 10.37 2.97 16.84
C LEU A 100 9.28 1.99 16.38
N LEU A 101 9.49 1.27 15.28
CA LEU A 101 8.54 0.26 14.81
C LEU A 101 8.40 -0.91 15.80
N ALA A 102 9.49 -1.28 16.47
CA ALA A 102 9.46 -2.29 17.52
C ALA A 102 8.60 -1.84 18.70
N ASP A 103 8.80 -0.61 19.19
CA ASP A 103 8.00 -0.04 20.28
C ASP A 103 6.51 0.02 19.94
N LEU A 104 6.18 0.45 18.72
CA LEU A 104 4.80 0.54 18.24
C LEU A 104 4.15 -0.84 18.09
N THR A 105 4.93 -1.83 17.64
CA THR A 105 4.50 -3.23 17.51
C THR A 105 4.22 -3.83 18.89
N ALA A 106 5.12 -3.65 19.86
CA ALA A 106 4.94 -4.09 21.23
C ALA A 106 3.71 -3.42 21.87
N ARG A 107 3.54 -2.11 21.69
CA ARG A 107 2.34 -1.39 22.16
C ARG A 107 1.05 -1.93 21.56
N CYS A 108 1.04 -2.28 20.27
CA CYS A 108 -0.14 -2.90 19.68
C CYS A 108 -0.46 -4.26 20.30
N ALA A 109 0.55 -5.07 20.62
CA ALA A 109 0.32 -6.34 21.31
C ALA A 109 -0.40 -6.09 22.64
N VAL A 110 0.09 -5.14 23.45
CA VAL A 110 -0.51 -4.78 24.74
C VAL A 110 -1.96 -4.32 24.57
N GLN A 111 -2.24 -3.48 23.58
CA GLN A 111 -3.61 -3.04 23.24
C GLN A 111 -4.55 -4.20 22.85
N LYS A 112 -4.00 -5.35 22.45
CA LYS A 112 -4.75 -6.56 22.11
C LYS A 112 -4.72 -7.62 23.24
N GLY A 113 -4.18 -7.27 24.41
CA GLY A 113 -4.13 -8.14 25.58
C GLY A 113 -2.99 -9.15 25.59
N GLU A 114 -1.94 -8.94 24.78
CA GLU A 114 -0.75 -9.80 24.74
C GLU A 114 0.50 -8.96 25.04
N GLU A 115 1.44 -9.52 25.80
CA GLU A 115 2.73 -8.89 26.02
C GLU A 115 3.78 -9.56 25.15
N VAL A 116 4.43 -8.78 24.30
CA VAL A 116 5.41 -9.27 23.33
C VAL A 116 6.61 -8.34 23.36
N GLU A 117 7.76 -8.88 23.75
CA GLU A 117 9.04 -8.19 23.59
C GLU A 117 9.42 -8.16 22.12
N VAL A 118 9.72 -6.97 21.59
CA VAL A 118 10.13 -6.75 20.20
C VAL A 118 11.28 -5.75 20.19
N THR A 119 12.34 -6.07 19.46
CA THR A 119 13.50 -5.19 19.27
C THR A 119 13.57 -4.68 17.84
N GLY A 120 14.36 -3.63 17.59
CA GLY A 120 14.64 -3.19 16.22
C GLY A 120 15.26 -4.29 15.35
N ALA A 121 16.05 -5.18 15.95
CA ALA A 121 16.63 -6.34 15.25
C ALA A 121 15.55 -7.33 14.80
N ASP A 122 14.54 -7.60 15.63
CA ASP A 122 13.39 -8.44 15.24
C ASP A 122 12.66 -7.86 14.02
N ILE A 123 12.40 -6.55 14.02
CA ILE A 123 11.75 -5.87 12.88
C ILE A 123 12.65 -5.93 11.63
N GLY A 124 13.95 -5.72 11.79
CA GLY A 124 14.92 -5.81 10.69
C GLY A 124 14.95 -7.21 10.07
N GLN A 125 15.00 -8.27 10.89
CA GLN A 125 14.92 -9.65 10.43
C GLN A 125 13.58 -9.96 9.75
N PHE A 126 12.48 -9.49 10.33
CA PHE A 126 11.14 -9.63 9.73
C PHE A 126 11.06 -8.98 8.34
N PHE A 127 11.57 -7.76 8.18
CA PHE A 127 11.65 -7.10 6.87
C PHE A 127 12.60 -7.81 5.91
N GLY A 128 13.73 -8.32 6.41
CA GLY A 128 14.66 -9.12 5.61
C GLY A 128 13.99 -10.38 5.04
N LEU A 129 13.17 -11.07 5.84
CA LEU A 129 12.41 -12.23 5.40
C LEU A 129 11.29 -11.86 4.40
N LEU A 130 10.61 -10.73 4.58
CA LEU A 130 9.65 -10.21 3.61
C LEU A 130 10.33 -9.92 2.26
N LEU A 131 11.50 -9.28 2.27
CA LEU A 131 12.28 -9.00 1.06
C LEU A 131 12.77 -10.30 0.39
N PHE A 132 13.26 -11.26 1.19
CA PHE A 132 13.65 -12.58 0.71
C PHE A 132 12.51 -13.28 -0.01
N SER A 133 11.31 -13.27 0.57
CA SER A 133 10.12 -13.87 -0.03
C SER A 133 9.65 -13.21 -1.32
N GLY A 134 10.14 -12.00 -1.62
CA GLY A 134 9.80 -11.27 -2.84
C GLY A 134 10.46 -11.86 -4.10
N TYR A 135 11.63 -12.50 -3.97
CA TYR A 135 12.34 -13.11 -5.10
C TYR A 135 12.48 -14.62 -4.99
N HIS A 136 12.46 -15.17 -3.77
CA HIS A 136 12.39 -16.60 -3.54
C HIS A 136 10.94 -16.98 -3.33
N SER A 137 10.38 -17.87 -4.15
CA SER A 137 8.96 -18.27 -4.05
C SER A 137 8.84 -19.74 -3.70
N VAL A 138 7.95 -20.06 -2.77
CA VAL A 138 7.59 -21.42 -2.34
C VAL A 138 6.07 -21.60 -2.40
N PRO A 139 5.54 -22.84 -2.40
CA PRO A 139 4.10 -23.08 -2.58
C PRO A 139 3.20 -22.41 -1.53
N SER A 140 3.70 -22.20 -0.32
CA SER A 140 2.98 -21.54 0.77
C SER A 140 3.92 -20.84 1.74
N GLU A 141 3.44 -19.85 2.49
CA GLU A 141 4.23 -19.18 3.55
C GLU A 141 4.81 -20.19 4.55
N ASP A 142 4.07 -21.24 4.89
CA ASP A 142 4.52 -22.24 5.86
C ASP A 142 5.69 -23.08 5.32
N SER A 143 5.80 -23.21 4.00
CA SER A 143 6.86 -23.97 3.36
C SER A 143 8.25 -23.39 3.61
N TYR A 144 8.39 -22.10 3.93
CA TYR A 144 9.68 -21.51 4.32
C TYR A 144 10.28 -22.13 5.59
N TRP A 145 9.44 -22.71 6.45
CA TRP A 145 9.87 -23.41 7.67
C TRP A 145 9.66 -24.93 7.56
N SER A 146 9.50 -25.44 6.34
CA SER A 146 9.42 -26.89 6.11
C SER A 146 10.73 -27.56 6.48
N THR A 147 10.63 -28.76 7.05
CA THR A 147 11.78 -29.66 7.29
C THR A 147 11.91 -30.72 6.20
N ALA A 148 11.05 -30.73 5.19
CA ALA A 148 11.15 -31.65 4.06
C ALA A 148 12.37 -31.29 3.21
N GLU A 149 13.10 -32.30 2.74
CA GLU A 149 14.37 -32.14 2.03
C GLU A 149 14.26 -31.25 0.78
N ASP A 150 13.15 -31.36 0.06
CA ASP A 150 12.84 -30.66 -1.18
C ASP A 150 12.26 -29.24 -1.00
N LEU A 151 11.88 -28.88 0.24
CA LEU A 151 11.24 -27.60 0.57
C LEU A 151 11.97 -26.80 1.65
N CYS A 152 12.97 -27.39 2.30
CA CYS A 152 13.63 -26.73 3.41
C CYS A 152 14.36 -25.48 2.92
N VAL A 153 14.17 -24.38 3.66
CA VAL A 153 14.90 -23.12 3.43
C VAL A 153 15.66 -22.79 4.71
N PRO A 154 16.86 -23.38 4.93
CA PRO A 154 17.59 -23.26 6.19
C PRO A 154 17.81 -21.81 6.62
N LEU A 155 18.09 -20.92 5.65
CA LEU A 155 18.26 -19.49 5.87
C LEU A 155 17.10 -18.88 6.67
N VAL A 156 15.84 -19.18 6.29
CA VAL A 156 14.67 -18.60 6.94
C VAL A 156 14.50 -19.13 8.35
N ALA A 157 14.65 -20.45 8.52
CA ALA A 157 14.54 -21.10 9.83
C ALA A 157 15.63 -20.65 10.81
N THR A 158 16.85 -20.36 10.32
CA THR A 158 17.96 -19.83 11.14
C THR A 158 17.73 -18.39 11.56
N VAL A 159 17.14 -17.55 10.69
CA VAL A 159 16.91 -16.13 10.99
C VAL A 159 15.79 -15.94 12.01
N MET A 160 14.66 -16.63 11.85
CA MET A 160 13.50 -16.45 12.71
C MET A 160 12.61 -17.68 12.71
N THR A 161 12.06 -18.06 13.86
CA THR A 161 11.10 -19.17 13.93
C THR A 161 9.76 -18.80 13.28
N ARG A 162 9.04 -19.79 12.74
CA ARG A 162 7.70 -19.60 12.15
C ARG A 162 6.74 -18.87 13.09
N ASN A 163 6.74 -19.24 14.37
CA ASN A 163 5.84 -18.67 15.36
C ASN A 163 6.20 -17.20 15.65
N ARG A 164 7.50 -16.87 15.72
CA ARG A 164 7.94 -15.49 15.88
C ARG A 164 7.58 -14.63 14.68
N PHE A 165 7.80 -15.13 13.46
CA PHE A 165 7.39 -14.42 12.23
C PHE A 165 5.88 -14.13 12.22
N ARG A 166 5.05 -15.13 12.54
CA ARG A 166 3.58 -14.95 12.63
C ARG A 166 3.16 -13.98 13.73
N GLN A 167 3.84 -14.01 14.88
CA GLN A 167 3.59 -13.08 15.98
C GLN A 167 3.88 -11.64 15.52
N LEU A 168 5.05 -11.39 14.94
CA LEU A 168 5.40 -10.08 14.39
C LEU A 168 4.42 -9.65 13.30
N LYS A 169 4.09 -10.53 12.34
CA LYS A 169 3.11 -10.26 11.28
C LYS A 169 1.73 -9.88 11.83
N ARG A 170 1.29 -10.47 12.95
CA ARG A 170 0.00 -10.18 13.60
C ARG A 170 -0.03 -8.82 14.31
N PHE A 171 1.11 -8.40 14.89
CA PHE A 171 1.20 -7.22 15.74
C PHE A 171 1.90 -6.03 15.10
N PHE A 172 2.58 -6.19 13.97
CA PHE A 172 3.33 -5.12 13.31
C PHE A 172 2.46 -3.87 13.10
N HIS A 173 2.88 -2.75 13.69
CA HIS A 173 2.21 -1.46 13.59
C HIS A 173 3.23 -0.34 13.35
N ALA A 174 2.84 0.62 12.53
CA ALA A 174 3.62 1.84 12.27
C ALA A 174 3.03 3.09 12.95
N VAL A 175 1.97 2.93 13.74
CA VAL A 175 1.32 4.01 14.49
C VAL A 175 0.67 3.46 15.75
N ASP A 176 0.59 4.30 16.78
CA ASP A 176 -0.20 4.02 17.97
C ASP A 176 -1.70 4.16 17.66
N ASN A 177 -2.48 3.10 17.88
CA ASN A 177 -3.92 3.11 17.60
C ASN A 177 -4.68 4.18 18.39
N THR A 178 -4.15 4.65 19.53
CA THR A 178 -4.77 5.73 20.32
C THR A 178 -4.68 7.11 19.66
N GLN A 179 -3.78 7.26 18.68
CA GLN A 179 -3.57 8.52 17.94
C GLN A 179 -4.37 8.58 16.64
N LEU A 180 -5.06 7.50 16.27
CA LEU A 180 -5.85 7.45 15.04
C LEU A 180 -7.13 8.28 15.18
N LYS A 181 -7.36 9.18 14.22
CA LYS A 181 -8.61 9.97 14.20
C LYS A 181 -9.70 9.22 13.45
N ALA A 182 -10.93 9.40 13.90
CA ALA A 182 -12.10 8.88 13.19
C ALA A 182 -12.15 9.42 11.76
N GLY A 183 -12.32 8.53 10.78
CA GLY A 183 -12.37 8.87 9.36
C GLY A 183 -11.03 8.84 8.62
N GLU A 184 -9.89 8.73 9.31
CA GLU A 184 -8.57 8.59 8.67
C GLU A 184 -8.36 7.17 8.13
N LYS A 185 -8.80 6.93 6.88
CA LYS A 185 -8.74 5.58 6.28
C LYS A 185 -7.33 5.01 6.14
N MET A 186 -6.32 5.86 5.96
CA MET A 186 -4.91 5.45 5.78
C MET A 186 -4.03 5.71 7.00
N GLY A 187 -4.61 6.13 8.13
CA GLY A 187 -3.85 6.56 9.31
C GLY A 187 -2.85 5.52 9.83
N LYS A 188 -3.15 4.22 9.65
CA LYS A 188 -2.27 3.11 10.05
C LYS A 188 -0.97 3.00 9.29
N ILE A 189 -0.94 3.42 8.03
CA ILE A 189 0.26 3.34 7.17
C ILE A 189 0.88 4.71 6.90
N GLN A 190 0.14 5.79 7.18
CA GLN A 190 0.55 7.15 6.85
C GLN A 190 1.93 7.52 7.45
N PRO A 191 2.27 7.16 8.71
CA PRO A 191 3.59 7.47 9.26
C PRO A 191 4.71 6.72 8.53
N PHE A 192 4.50 5.45 8.22
CA PHE A 192 5.45 4.64 7.46
C PHE A 192 5.70 5.22 6.06
N TYR A 193 4.62 5.54 5.36
CA TYR A 193 4.71 6.16 4.05
C TYR A 193 5.41 7.51 4.08
N SER A 194 5.14 8.33 5.12
CA SER A 194 5.72 9.66 5.27
C SER A 194 7.23 9.59 5.52
N GLU A 195 7.70 8.65 6.36
CA GLU A 195 9.13 8.50 6.64
C GLU A 195 9.89 8.04 5.39
N ILE A 196 9.38 7.04 4.68
CA ILE A 196 9.98 6.57 3.42
C ILE A 196 9.95 7.68 2.36
N SER A 197 8.85 8.43 2.25
CA SER A 197 8.72 9.53 1.30
C SER A 197 9.73 10.64 1.55
N LYS A 198 9.99 10.98 2.82
CA LYS A 198 10.99 11.97 3.21
C LYS A 198 12.37 11.58 2.69
N TYR A 199 12.73 10.30 2.81
CA TYR A 199 13.97 9.77 2.28
C TYR A 199 14.07 9.89 0.76
N PHE A 200 13.10 9.38 0.00
CA PHE A 200 13.15 9.45 -1.47
C PHE A 200 13.16 10.88 -2.00
N ARG A 201 12.46 11.81 -1.33
CA ARG A 201 12.43 13.23 -1.72
C ARG A 201 13.78 13.92 -1.56
N GLN A 202 14.68 13.43 -0.71
CA GLN A 202 15.97 14.09 -0.49
C GLN A 202 16.87 14.02 -1.72
N PHE A 203 16.74 12.97 -2.55
CA PHE A 203 17.59 12.79 -3.72
C PHE A 203 17.19 13.68 -4.90
N ARG A 204 16.00 14.30 -4.85
CA ARG A 204 15.52 15.32 -5.81
C ARG A 204 15.86 15.04 -7.29
N VAL A 205 15.91 13.78 -7.71
CA VAL A 205 16.21 13.41 -9.09
C VAL A 205 14.96 13.64 -9.92
N PHE A 206 14.73 14.90 -10.26
CA PHE A 206 13.66 15.30 -11.15
C PHE A 206 14.27 15.58 -12.51
N HIS A 207 14.26 14.56 -13.36
CA HIS A 207 14.41 14.77 -14.80
C HIS A 207 13.28 15.68 -15.29
N LYS A 208 13.51 16.48 -16.34
CA LYS A 208 12.47 17.40 -16.87
C LYS A 208 11.29 16.63 -17.49
N SER A 209 11.53 15.42 -17.97
CA SER A 209 10.49 14.50 -18.45
C SER A 209 10.17 13.48 -17.36
N LEU A 210 9.00 13.62 -16.75
CA LEU A 210 8.48 12.71 -15.73
C LEU A 210 7.31 11.91 -16.30
N SER A 211 7.27 10.62 -16.01
CA SER A 211 6.09 9.78 -16.21
C SER A 211 5.40 9.61 -14.86
N ILE A 212 4.11 9.92 -14.81
CA ILE A 212 3.28 9.72 -13.63
C ILE A 212 2.23 8.68 -14.00
N ASP A 213 2.23 7.58 -13.28
CA ASP A 213 1.28 6.49 -13.47
C ASP A 213 0.84 5.93 -12.11
N GLU A 214 -0.26 5.22 -12.12
CA GLU A 214 -0.86 4.59 -10.95
C GLU A 214 -0.27 3.19 -10.75
N SER A 215 0.28 2.91 -9.56
CA SER A 215 0.68 1.55 -9.19
C SER A 215 -0.46 0.85 -8.44
N MET A 216 -0.73 -0.40 -8.81
CA MET A 216 -1.79 -1.22 -8.22
C MET A 216 -1.20 -2.31 -7.33
N VAL A 217 -1.61 -2.35 -6.06
CA VAL A 217 -1.26 -3.42 -5.12
C VAL A 217 -2.50 -4.30 -4.94
N PRO A 218 -2.46 -5.59 -5.31
CA PRO A 218 -3.61 -6.46 -5.18
C PRO A 218 -3.99 -6.65 -3.71
N TYR A 219 -5.26 -6.42 -3.38
CA TYR A 219 -5.75 -6.59 -2.01
C TYR A 219 -7.15 -7.20 -1.98
N TYR A 220 -7.27 -8.34 -1.31
CA TYR A 220 -8.52 -9.11 -1.24
C TYR A 220 -9.28 -8.94 0.08
N GLY A 221 -8.70 -8.24 1.06
CA GLY A 221 -9.32 -8.02 2.37
C GLY A 221 -10.45 -6.99 2.38
N HIS A 222 -11.04 -6.78 3.55
CA HIS A 222 -12.14 -5.83 3.75
C HIS A 222 -11.60 -4.47 4.20
N HIS A 223 -11.29 -3.60 3.23
CA HIS A 223 -10.85 -2.23 3.52
C HIS A 223 -11.66 -1.20 2.71
N SER A 224 -11.94 -0.05 3.31
CA SER A 224 -12.81 0.98 2.71
C SER A 224 -12.16 1.79 1.59
N CYS A 225 -10.83 1.71 1.45
CA CYS A 225 -10.10 2.26 0.30
C CYS A 225 -10.02 1.27 -0.87
N LYS A 226 -10.50 0.03 -0.71
CA LYS A 226 -10.44 -0.96 -1.78
C LYS A 226 -11.29 -0.53 -2.97
N MET A 227 -10.72 -0.49 -4.15
CA MET A 227 -11.39 -0.14 -5.40
C MET A 227 -11.56 -1.36 -6.29
N PHE A 228 -12.64 -1.37 -7.07
CA PHE A 228 -12.86 -2.35 -8.13
C PHE A 228 -12.67 -1.71 -9.49
N ILE A 229 -11.63 -2.12 -10.23
CA ILE A 229 -11.33 -1.59 -11.56
C ILE A 229 -11.69 -2.64 -12.63
N ARG A 230 -12.69 -2.32 -13.44
CA ARG A 230 -13.11 -3.17 -14.58
C ARG A 230 -12.05 -3.16 -15.68
N GLY A 231 -11.81 -4.31 -16.30
CA GLY A 231 -10.90 -4.42 -17.44
C GLY A 231 -9.41 -4.49 -17.10
N LYS A 232 -9.02 -4.41 -15.82
CA LYS A 232 -7.64 -4.65 -15.38
C LYS A 232 -7.42 -6.11 -14.98
N PRO A 233 -6.19 -6.66 -15.14
CA PRO A 233 -5.84 -8.00 -14.65
C PRO A 233 -6.03 -8.12 -13.14
N ILE A 234 -5.60 -7.10 -12.39
CA ILE A 234 -5.87 -6.95 -10.96
C ILE A 234 -7.13 -6.09 -10.82
N ARG A 235 -8.22 -6.72 -10.39
CA ARG A 235 -9.52 -6.06 -10.29
C ARG A 235 -9.79 -5.43 -8.92
N PHE A 236 -9.12 -5.91 -7.88
CA PHE A 236 -9.28 -5.44 -6.51
C PHE A 236 -7.95 -4.88 -6.02
N ILE A 237 -7.92 -3.58 -5.80
CA ILE A 237 -6.77 -2.81 -5.29
C ILE A 237 -7.14 -2.14 -3.99
#